data_AF-A0A1U9KL61-F1
#
_entry.id   AF-A0A1U9KL61-F1
#
_cell.length_a   1.000
_cell.length_b   1.000
_cell.length_c   1.000
_cell.angle_alpha   90.00
_cell.angle_beta   90.00
_cell.angle_gamma   90.00
#
_symmetry.space_group_name_H-M   'P 1'
#
loop_
_entity.id
_entity.type
_entity.pdbx_description
1 polymer ?
#
loop_
_entity_poly.entity_id
_entity_poly.type
_entity_poly.pdbx_seq_one_letter_code
_entity_poly.pdbx_strand_id
1 'polypeptide(L)'
;MAEEVLVEQGETILRLYVLPPDGAPLGVLLPLDALFEVRVQAALRLWRALNGRSPGRDPARLSSDRISRLILALRTLDGLDDGVSQREIAGVLFGRKVSATDWLSHDLHFRMKRLVCLARGLTEGGYRRLLLHPFRGR
;
A
#
# COMPACT_ATOMS: atom_id res chain seq x y z
N MET A 1 -5.65 3.24 -30.55
CA MET A 1 -6.33 3.50 -29.25
C MET A 1 -5.49 2.79 -28.20
N ALA A 2 -5.07 3.47 -27.14
CA ALA A 2 -4.30 2.82 -26.07
C ALA A 2 -5.27 2.00 -25.22
N GLU A 3 -5.04 0.70 -25.11
CA GLU A 3 -5.84 -0.19 -24.26
C GLU A 3 -5.12 -0.39 -22.93
N GLU A 4 -5.87 -0.35 -21.85
CA GLU A 4 -5.36 -0.63 -20.51
C GLU A 4 -5.71 -2.07 -20.13
N VAL A 5 -4.70 -2.88 -19.84
CA VAL A 5 -4.88 -4.28 -19.45
C VAL A 5 -4.30 -4.50 -18.06
N LEU A 6 -5.10 -5.07 -17.16
CA LEU A 6 -4.65 -5.58 -15.87
C LEU A 6 -4.35 -7.07 -16.02
N VAL A 7 -3.10 -7.47 -15.78
CA VAL A 7 -2.69 -8.88 -15.81
C VAL A 7 -2.41 -9.33 -14.39
N GLU A 8 -3.14 -10.35 -13.95
CA GLU A 8 -2.95 -10.98 -12.65
C GLU A 8 -2.04 -12.20 -12.80
N GLN A 9 -0.92 -12.22 -12.08
CA GLN A 9 -0.07 -13.40 -11.93
C GLN A 9 0.21 -13.67 -10.45
N GLY A 10 -0.51 -14.64 -9.88
CA GLY A 10 -0.45 -14.93 -8.45
C GLY A 10 -0.89 -13.72 -7.62
N GLU A 11 -0.07 -13.26 -6.68
CA GLU A 11 -0.32 -12.04 -5.88
C GLU A 11 0.07 -10.74 -6.59
N THR A 12 0.56 -10.79 -7.84
CA THR A 12 1.04 -9.60 -8.56
C THR A 12 0.01 -9.16 -9.60
N ILE A 13 -0.47 -7.92 -9.48
CA ILE A 13 -1.27 -7.25 -10.50
C ILE A 13 -0.35 -6.31 -11.30
N LEU A 14 -0.28 -6.51 -12.60
CA LEU A 14 0.51 -5.69 -13.53
C LEU A 14 -0.45 -4.84 -14.38
N ARG A 15 -0.29 -3.52 -14.35
CA ARG A 15 -1.05 -2.57 -15.18
C ARG A 15 -0.24 -2.25 -16.43
N LEU A 16 -0.76 -2.65 -17.59
CA LEU A 16 -0.14 -2.48 -18.90
C LEU A 16 -0.93 -1.45 -19.70
N TYR A 17 -0.21 -0.51 -20.31
CA TYR A 17 -0.77 0.37 -21.35
C TYR A 17 -0.27 -0.13 -22.69
N VAL A 18 -1.15 -0.77 -23.44
CA VAL A 18 -0.85 -1.33 -24.76
C VAL A 18 -1.19 -0.27 -25.80
N LEU A 19 -0.16 0.26 -26.48
CA LEU A 19 -0.34 0.98 -27.73
C LEU A 19 -0.08 0.01 -28.88
N PRO A 20 -1.03 -0.21 -29.81
CA PRO A 20 -0.79 -1.11 -30.93
C PRO A 20 0.25 -0.49 -31.86
N PRO A 21 1.13 -1.32 -32.41
CA PRO A 21 0.95 -1.65 -33.82
C PRO A 21 0.83 -3.16 -34.00
N ASP A 22 -0.05 -3.58 -34.92
CA ASP A 22 -0.11 -4.96 -35.37
C ASP A 22 1.28 -5.44 -35.83
N GLY A 23 1.74 -6.57 -35.29
CA GLY A 23 2.96 -7.26 -35.71
C GLY A 23 4.29 -6.73 -35.15
N ALA A 24 4.30 -5.69 -34.31
CA ALA A 24 5.53 -5.21 -33.67
C ALA A 24 5.89 -6.01 -32.39
N PRO A 25 7.18 -6.17 -32.05
CA PRO A 25 7.58 -6.75 -30.77
C PRO A 25 7.09 -5.87 -29.61
N LEU A 26 6.67 -6.51 -28.51
CA LEU A 26 6.22 -5.81 -27.31
C LEU A 26 7.35 -4.93 -26.73
N GLY A 27 7.07 -3.64 -26.58
CA GLY A 27 7.97 -2.66 -25.97
C GLY A 27 7.41 -2.05 -24.70
N VAL A 28 8.28 -1.56 -23.82
CA VAL A 28 7.90 -0.81 -22.61
C VAL A 28 8.48 0.60 -22.71
N LEU A 29 7.63 1.62 -22.65
CA LEU A 29 8.07 3.02 -22.55
C LEU A 29 8.23 3.39 -21.08
N LEU A 30 9.44 3.79 -20.70
CA LEU A 30 9.78 4.19 -19.34
C LEU A 30 10.16 5.68 -19.31
N PRO A 31 9.33 6.56 -18.73
CA PRO A 31 9.70 7.96 -18.53
C PRO A 31 10.96 8.09 -17.67
N LEU A 32 11.87 8.98 -18.05
CA LEU A 32 13.04 9.35 -17.23
C LEU A 32 12.62 10.33 -16.11
N ASP A 33 11.79 9.84 -15.20
CA ASP A 33 11.28 10.58 -14.04
C ASP A 33 11.91 10.08 -12.73
N ALA A 34 11.52 10.68 -11.60
CA ALA A 34 12.03 10.26 -10.29
C ALA A 34 11.67 8.80 -9.92
N LEU A 35 10.71 8.19 -10.62
CA LEU A 35 10.29 6.80 -10.43
C LEU A 35 10.99 5.83 -11.38
N PHE A 36 11.92 6.30 -12.22
CA PHE A 36 12.54 5.50 -13.28
C PHE A 36 13.06 4.14 -12.79
N GLU A 37 13.80 4.11 -11.67
CA GLU A 37 14.30 2.85 -11.11
C GLU A 37 13.19 1.86 -10.73
N VAL A 38 12.10 2.36 -10.13
CA VAL A 38 10.93 1.54 -9.77
C VAL A 38 10.29 0.98 -11.04
N ARG A 39 10.17 1.81 -12.09
CA ARG A 39 9.57 1.39 -13.37
C ARG A 39 10.46 0.38 -14.11
N VAL A 40 11.79 0.52 -14.07
CA VAL A 40 12.74 -0.46 -14.63
C VAL A 40 12.57 -1.82 -13.95
N GLN A 41 12.49 -1.85 -12.61
CA GLN A 41 12.29 -3.10 -11.88
C GLN A 41 10.93 -3.73 -12.21
N ALA A 42 9.86 -2.94 -12.32
CA ALA A 42 8.55 -3.43 -12.75
C ALA A 42 8.59 -4.03 -14.17
N ALA A 43 9.26 -3.35 -15.11
CA ALA A 43 9.43 -3.82 -16.48
C ALA A 43 10.21 -5.13 -16.56
N LEU A 44 11.29 -5.28 -15.78
CA LEU A 44 12.07 -6.51 -15.70
C LEU A 44 11.24 -7.67 -15.13
N ARG A 45 10.43 -7.41 -14.11
CA ARG A 45 9.52 -8.40 -13.52
C ARG A 45 8.45 -8.84 -14.52
N LEU A 46 7.87 -7.89 -15.26
CA LEU A 46 6.92 -8.17 -16.34
C LEU A 46 7.56 -9.05 -17.42
N TRP A 47 8.74 -8.68 -17.91
CA TRP A 47 9.43 -9.46 -18.94
C TRP A 47 9.72 -10.90 -18.47
N ARG A 48 10.18 -11.08 -17.23
CA ARG A 48 10.38 -12.42 -16.65
C ARG A 48 9.09 -13.22 -16.63
N ALA A 49 7.99 -12.63 -16.15
CA ALA A 49 6.68 -13.27 -16.08
C ALA A 49 6.17 -13.70 -17.46
N LEU A 50 6.28 -12.82 -18.46
CA LEU A 50 5.88 -13.10 -19.85
C LEU A 50 6.72 -14.23 -20.48
N ASN A 51 7.95 -14.45 -20.03
CA ASN A 51 8.83 -15.52 -20.49
C ASN A 51 8.74 -16.79 -19.61
N GLY A 52 7.70 -16.93 -18.79
CA GLY A 52 7.49 -18.09 -17.92
C GLY A 52 8.52 -18.23 -16.79
N ARG A 53 9.26 -17.16 -16.47
CA ARG A 53 10.25 -17.13 -15.40
C ARG A 53 9.63 -16.55 -14.14
N SER A 54 10.16 -16.95 -12.97
CA SER A 54 9.81 -16.29 -11.71
C SER A 54 10.10 -14.78 -11.82
N PRO A 55 9.13 -13.89 -11.49
CA PRO A 55 9.35 -12.44 -11.49
C PRO A 55 10.53 -12.02 -10.59
N GLY A 56 10.84 -12.81 -9.56
CA GLY A 56 11.82 -12.50 -8.53
C GLY A 56 11.20 -11.72 -7.36
N ARG A 57 12.05 -11.24 -6.44
CA ARG A 57 11.63 -10.52 -5.24
C ARG A 57 10.93 -9.22 -5.63
N ASP A 58 9.77 -8.97 -5.03
CA ASP A 58 9.06 -7.71 -5.20
C ASP A 58 9.79 -6.56 -4.48
N PRO A 59 10.34 -5.55 -5.21
CA PRO A 59 10.99 -4.40 -4.59
C PRO A 59 9.99 -3.50 -3.82
N ALA A 60 8.70 -3.56 -4.19
CA ALA A 60 7.64 -2.83 -3.53
C ALA A 60 7.12 -3.55 -2.28
N ARG A 61 7.62 -4.76 -1.95
CA ARG A 61 7.17 -5.53 -0.79
C ARG A 61 7.39 -4.75 0.51
N LEU A 62 6.31 -4.57 1.26
CA LEU A 62 6.34 -3.93 2.57
C LEU A 62 6.85 -4.92 3.63
N SER A 63 7.48 -4.41 4.70
CA SER A 63 7.81 -5.24 5.86
C SER A 63 6.55 -5.71 6.59
N SER A 64 6.65 -6.83 7.31
CA SER A 64 5.56 -7.36 8.15
C SER A 64 5.02 -6.30 9.11
N ASP A 65 5.90 -5.55 9.78
CA ASP A 65 5.51 -4.53 10.75
C ASP A 65 4.74 -3.38 10.08
N ARG A 66 5.15 -3.01 8.86
CA ARG A 66 4.46 -1.97 8.09
C ARG A 66 3.08 -2.45 7.65
N ILE A 67 2.95 -3.70 7.21
CA ILE A 67 1.66 -4.32 6.88
C ILE A 67 0.76 -4.34 8.12
N SER A 68 1.25 -4.86 9.25
CA SER A 68 0.51 -4.91 10.51
C SER A 68 0.02 -3.52 10.94
N ARG A 69 0.86 -2.49 10.79
CA ARG A 69 0.47 -1.11 11.13
C ARG A 69 -0.59 -0.54 10.18
N LEU A 70 -0.54 -0.87 8.89
CA LEU A 70 -1.57 -0.48 7.92
C LEU A 70 -2.90 -1.18 8.21
N ILE A 71 -2.88 -2.48 8.54
CA ILE A 71 -4.08 -3.23 8.94
C ILE A 71 -4.72 -2.61 10.18
N LEU A 72 -3.91 -2.25 11.19
CA LEU A 72 -4.41 -1.56 12.39
C LEU A 72 -5.03 -0.19 12.05
N ALA A 73 -4.46 0.55 11.09
CA ALA A 73 -5.00 1.83 10.66
C ALA A 73 -6.34 1.67 9.94
N LEU A 74 -6.49 0.65 9.08
CA LEU A 74 -7.75 0.32 8.42
C LEU A 74 -8.84 -0.06 9.45
N ARG A 75 -8.55 -0.99 10.36
CA ARG A 75 -9.50 -1.38 11.42
C ARG A 75 -9.87 -0.22 12.35
N THR A 76 -8.93 0.70 12.55
CA THR A 76 -9.20 1.95 13.29
C THR A 76 -10.20 2.82 12.56
N LEU A 77 -10.05 2.97 11.25
CA LEU A 77 -10.99 3.72 10.42
C LEU A 77 -12.38 3.10 10.50
N ASP A 78 -12.48 1.78 10.28
CA ASP A 78 -13.76 1.05 10.34
C ASP A 78 -14.50 1.32 11.66
N GLY A 79 -13.80 1.19 12.80
CA GLY A 79 -14.40 1.47 14.11
C GLY A 79 -14.78 2.94 14.33
N LEU A 80 -14.01 3.89 13.77
CA LEU A 80 -14.36 5.31 13.85
C LEU A 80 -15.58 5.65 13.02
N ASP A 81 -15.71 5.04 11.83
CA ASP A 81 -16.85 5.22 10.93
C ASP A 81 -18.13 4.62 11.55
N ASP A 82 -17.99 3.54 12.32
CA ASP A 82 -19.06 2.96 13.14
C ASP A 82 -19.37 3.76 14.43
N GLY A 83 -18.68 4.89 14.66
CA GLY A 83 -18.89 5.76 15.82
C GLY A 83 -18.34 5.22 17.15
N VAL A 84 -17.51 4.16 17.11
CA VAL A 84 -16.89 3.56 18.29
C VAL A 84 -15.82 4.50 18.86
N SER A 85 -15.76 4.62 20.19
CA SER A 85 -14.76 5.50 20.80
C SER A 85 -13.33 4.96 20.62
N GLN A 86 -12.35 5.86 20.47
CA GLN A 86 -10.93 5.48 20.36
C GLN A 86 -10.46 4.56 21.50
N ARG A 87 -11.01 4.74 22.70
CA ARG A 87 -10.71 3.91 23.88
C ARG A 87 -11.21 2.48 23.70
N GLU A 88 -12.43 2.30 23.18
CA GLU A 88 -13.00 0.99 22.92
C GLU A 88 -12.30 0.29 21.75
N ILE A 89 -12.04 1.02 20.66
CA ILE A 89 -11.23 0.52 19.53
C ILE A 89 -9.88 0.02 20.04
N ALA A 90 -9.19 0.81 20.88
CA ALA A 90 -7.91 0.40 21.44
C ALA A 90 -8.02 -0.83 22.34
N GLY A 91 -9.13 -0.97 23.08
CA GLY A 91 -9.43 -2.16 23.88
C GLY A 91 -9.52 -3.43 23.05
N VAL A 92 -10.15 -3.36 21.88
CA VAL A 92 -10.27 -4.48 20.94
C VAL A 92 -8.96 -4.74 20.22
N LEU A 93 -8.34 -3.71 19.64
CA LEU A 93 -7.14 -3.86 18.81
C LEU A 93 -5.89 -4.29 19.59
N PHE A 94 -5.77 -3.88 20.85
CA PHE A 94 -4.59 -4.15 21.67
C PHE A 94 -4.86 -5.07 22.86
N GLY A 95 -6.11 -5.54 23.05
CA GLY A 95 -6.49 -6.40 24.17
C GLY A 95 -6.31 -5.76 25.54
N ARG A 96 -6.21 -4.42 25.61
CA ARG A 96 -5.93 -3.65 26.84
C ARG A 96 -7.09 -2.70 27.12
N LYS A 97 -7.87 -2.99 28.17
CA LYS A 97 -8.93 -2.09 28.63
C LYS A 97 -8.34 -1.03 29.56
N VAL A 98 -8.61 0.24 29.25
CA VAL A 98 -8.22 1.39 30.07
C VAL A 98 -9.50 2.06 30.58
N SER A 99 -9.49 2.47 31.84
CA SER A 99 -10.61 3.20 32.44
C SER A 99 -10.83 4.53 31.70
N ALA A 100 -12.03 5.11 31.79
CA ALA A 100 -12.30 6.41 31.18
C ALA A 100 -11.44 7.52 31.82
N THR A 101 -11.22 7.45 33.13
CA THR A 101 -10.44 8.43 33.90
C THR A 101 -8.97 8.43 33.53
N ASP A 102 -8.40 7.24 33.31
CA ASP A 102 -6.96 7.09 33.02
C ASP A 102 -6.64 7.25 31.54
N TRP A 103 -7.66 7.26 30.67
CA TRP A 103 -7.46 7.21 29.22
C TRP A 103 -6.52 8.31 28.71
N LEU A 104 -6.75 9.56 29.09
CA LEU A 104 -6.01 10.70 28.55
C LEU A 104 -4.51 10.68 28.92
N SER A 105 -4.17 10.14 30.08
CA SER A 105 -2.79 10.04 30.59
C SER A 105 -2.07 8.74 30.19
N HIS A 106 -2.81 7.74 29.70
CA HIS A 106 -2.28 6.41 29.38
C HIS A 106 -1.57 6.35 28.02
N ASP A 107 -0.53 5.52 27.90
CA ASP A 107 0.30 5.37 26.67
C ASP A 107 -0.53 5.01 25.43
N LEU A 108 -1.55 4.18 25.66
CA LEU A 108 -2.48 3.70 24.64
C LEU A 108 -3.25 4.83 23.95
N HIS A 109 -3.58 5.93 24.63
CA HIS A 109 -4.22 7.09 24.01
C HIS A 109 -3.31 7.74 22.97
N PHE A 110 -2.02 7.94 23.27
CA PHE A 110 -1.07 8.51 22.30
C PHE A 110 -0.75 7.54 21.15
N ARG A 111 -0.72 6.23 21.43
CA ARG A 111 -0.61 5.21 20.37
C ARG A 111 -1.82 5.26 19.45
N MET A 112 -3.03 5.33 20.02
CA MET A 112 -4.28 5.42 19.27
C MET A 112 -4.34 6.70 18.44
N LYS A 113 -4.02 7.85 19.03
CA LYS A 113 -3.96 9.14 18.31
C LYS A 113 -3.08 9.07 17.08
N ARG A 114 -1.88 8.48 17.18
CA ARG A 114 -0.97 8.29 16.03
C ARG A 114 -1.55 7.35 14.98
N LEU A 115 -2.31 6.34 15.39
CA LEU A 115 -2.97 5.40 14.49
C LEU A 115 -4.15 6.06 13.75
N VAL A 116 -4.92 6.89 14.44
CA VAL A 116 -5.99 7.72 13.86
C VAL A 116 -5.41 8.70 12.84
N CYS A 117 -4.31 9.40 13.16
CA CYS A 117 -3.65 10.27 12.19
C CYS A 117 -3.16 9.50 10.95
N LEU A 118 -2.63 8.28 11.13
CA LEU A 118 -2.23 7.44 10.02
C LEU A 118 -3.44 7.01 9.17
N ALA A 119 -4.53 6.57 9.79
CA ALA A 119 -5.75 6.15 9.12
C ALA A 119 -6.35 7.27 8.27
N ARG A 120 -6.50 8.47 8.84
CA ARG A 120 -6.98 9.66 8.12
C ARG A 120 -6.02 10.08 7.00
N GLY A 121 -4.72 10.11 7.29
CA GLY A 121 -3.72 10.41 6.26
C GLY A 121 -3.74 9.41 5.09
N LEU A 122 -4.11 8.15 5.34
CA LEU A 122 -4.34 7.19 4.27
C LEU A 122 -5.58 7.56 3.45
N THR A 123 -6.74 7.82 4.07
CA THR A 123 -7.98 8.15 3.34
C THR A 123 -7.89 9.46 2.55
N GLU A 124 -7.11 10.43 3.02
CA GLU A 124 -6.83 11.70 2.36
C GLU A 124 -5.88 11.59 1.14
N GLY A 125 -5.62 10.37 0.65
CA GLY A 125 -4.80 10.12 -0.54
C GLY A 125 -3.37 9.65 -0.23
N GLY A 126 -2.98 9.57 1.04
CA GLY A 126 -1.66 9.05 1.45
C GLY A 126 -1.43 7.59 1.05
N TYR A 127 -2.49 6.81 0.82
CA TYR A 127 -2.40 5.44 0.30
C TYR A 127 -1.63 5.36 -1.03
N ARG A 128 -1.67 6.42 -1.86
CA ARG A 128 -0.96 6.45 -3.15
C ARG A 128 0.55 6.29 -3.00
N ARG A 129 1.11 6.69 -1.84
CA ARG A 129 2.54 6.51 -1.53
C ARG A 129 2.92 5.04 -1.36
N LEU A 130 1.97 4.14 -1.12
CA LEU A 130 2.22 2.70 -1.09
C LEU A 130 2.59 2.17 -2.48
N LEU A 131 2.00 2.73 -3.53
CA LEU A 131 2.27 2.36 -4.93
C LEU A 131 3.65 2.82 -5.41
N LEU A 132 4.22 3.80 -4.71
CA LEU A 132 5.54 4.34 -5.04
C LEU A 132 6.67 3.57 -4.33
N HIS A 133 6.37 2.66 -3.40
CA HIS A 133 7.42 1.96 -2.66
C HIS A 133 8.38 1.19 -3.59
N PRO A 134 9.71 1.26 -3.38
CA PRO A 134 10.43 1.87 -2.26
C PRO A 134 10.81 3.34 -2.44
N PHE A 135 10.32 4.01 -3.48
CA PHE A 135 10.62 5.42 -3.73
C PHE A 135 10.23 6.28 -2.52
N ARG A 136 11.25 6.84 -1.88
CA ARG A 136 11.13 7.80 -0.79
C ARG A 136 11.28 9.19 -1.40
N GLY A 137 10.32 9.61 -2.22
CA GLY A 137 10.25 11.00 -2.66
C GLY A 137 10.26 11.94 -1.46
N ARG A 138 11.12 12.95 -1.49
CA ARG A 138 11.02 14.14 -0.63
C ARG A 138 9.96 15.06 -1.19
#